data_AF-A0A8J7PK81-F1
#
_entry.id   AF-A0A8J7PK81-F1
#
_cell.length_a   1.000
_cell.length_b   1.000
_cell.length_c   1.000
_cell.angle_alpha   90.00
_cell.angle_beta   90.00
_cell.angle_gamma   90.00
#
_symmetry.space_group_name_H-M   'P 1'
#
loop_
_entity.id
_entity.type
_entity.pdbx_description
1 polymer ?
#
loop_
_entity_poly.entity_id
_entity_poly.type
_entity_poly.pdbx_seq_one_letter_code
_entity_poly.pdbx_strand_id
1 'polypeptide(L)'
;MYPSDSPRRAVSRKLRYATALAAIAAHCKYCLARMKSGALSLAALTILLAGSNVAAAESICYGTPSNGRLEGGQQIPESGPNFTPYSSLGVSLGRTYVHSKVAASIGAAYKALETSAPNKKYVYAESGWAGGGRIRPHRTHQNGLAVDFMVPILNKDGESVPLPTSIANRFGYGIEFDAQARYNDLRIDFEAIAEHLYALDAAARAQGIGISRVIFEKAYIPRLYATKQGSWIRKNVPFMQGEPWIRHDEHYHVDFDIPCRPMPAYSSVR
;
A
#
# COMPACT_ATOMS: atom_id res chain seq x y z
N MET A 1 9.69 -24.86 15.42
CA MET A 1 10.37 -25.94 14.68
C MET A 1 9.66 -26.04 13.33
N TYR A 2 10.22 -25.40 12.29
CA TYR A 2 9.65 -25.41 10.93
C TYR A 2 9.90 -26.79 10.28
N PRO A 3 8.93 -27.37 9.54
CA PRO A 3 9.24 -28.51 8.71
C PRO A 3 9.97 -28.03 7.45
N SER A 4 11.22 -28.47 7.31
CA SER A 4 12.00 -28.34 6.09
C SER A 4 11.38 -29.17 4.97
N ASP A 5 11.05 -28.53 3.86
CA ASP A 5 10.54 -29.21 2.67
C ASP A 5 11.62 -30.16 2.10
N SER A 6 11.28 -31.44 1.95
CA SER A 6 12.27 -32.46 1.60
C SER A 6 12.76 -32.33 0.14
N PRO A 7 14.05 -32.59 -0.15
CA PRO A 7 14.64 -32.45 -1.48
C PRO A 7 14.01 -33.34 -2.56
N ARG A 8 13.26 -34.39 -2.18
CA ARG A 8 12.56 -35.28 -3.15
C ARG A 8 11.37 -34.60 -3.83
N ARG A 9 10.68 -33.64 -3.19
CA ARG A 9 9.53 -32.93 -3.80
C ARG A 9 9.97 -31.91 -4.85
N ALA A 10 11.13 -31.29 -4.67
CA ALA A 10 11.71 -30.34 -5.63
C ALA A 10 12.16 -31.02 -6.93
N VAL A 11 12.74 -32.23 -6.85
CA VAL A 11 13.19 -33.01 -8.00
C VAL A 11 12.01 -33.52 -8.84
N SER A 12 10.91 -33.92 -8.20
CA SER A 12 9.68 -34.36 -8.88
C SER A 12 9.01 -33.25 -9.70
N ARG A 13 9.03 -32.00 -9.22
CA ARG A 13 8.53 -30.85 -10.00
C ARG A 13 9.42 -30.53 -11.19
N LYS A 14 10.75 -30.50 -11.03
CA LYS A 14 11.68 -30.24 -12.15
C LYS A 14 11.54 -31.25 -13.29
N LEU A 15 11.31 -32.54 -12.96
CA LEU A 15 11.14 -33.58 -13.97
C LEU A 15 9.83 -33.46 -14.76
N ARG A 16 8.73 -33.03 -14.11
CA ARG A 16 7.43 -32.78 -14.76
C ARG A 16 7.44 -31.53 -15.65
N TYR A 17 8.23 -30.51 -15.30
CA TYR A 17 8.44 -29.34 -16.16
C TYR A 17 9.28 -29.67 -17.39
N ALA A 18 10.32 -30.49 -17.25
CA ALA A 18 11.17 -30.90 -18.37
C ALA A 18 10.41 -31.76 -19.40
N THR A 19 9.53 -32.67 -18.95
CA THR A 19 8.70 -33.48 -19.86
C THR A 19 7.60 -32.67 -20.54
N ALA A 20 7.01 -31.67 -19.86
CA ALA A 20 6.06 -30.74 -20.49
C ALA A 20 6.73 -29.86 -21.55
N LEU A 21 7.94 -29.36 -21.30
CA LEU A 21 8.71 -28.56 -22.25
C LEU A 21 9.14 -29.36 -23.48
N ALA A 22 9.51 -30.64 -23.30
CA ALA A 22 9.85 -31.52 -24.41
C ALA A 22 8.63 -31.86 -25.29
N ALA A 23 7.44 -32.04 -24.69
CA ALA A 23 6.19 -32.30 -25.43
C ALA A 23 5.74 -31.06 -26.23
N ILE A 24 5.90 -29.85 -25.68
CA ILE A 24 5.61 -28.58 -26.36
C ILE A 24 6.60 -28.36 -27.52
N ALA A 25 7.90 -28.65 -27.32
CA ALA A 25 8.91 -28.52 -28.37
C ALA A 25 8.70 -29.53 -29.52
N ALA A 26 8.23 -30.74 -29.22
CA ALA A 26 7.91 -31.75 -30.24
C ALA A 26 6.64 -31.40 -31.05
N HIS A 27 5.60 -30.86 -30.40
CA HIS A 27 4.42 -30.32 -31.10
C HIS A 27 4.77 -29.11 -31.99
N CYS A 28 5.72 -28.28 -31.54
CA CYS A 28 6.17 -27.11 -32.30
C CYS A 28 6.87 -27.51 -33.61
N LYS A 29 7.73 -28.54 -33.59
CA LYS A 29 8.39 -29.06 -34.81
C LYS A 29 7.41 -29.69 -35.81
N TYR A 30 6.37 -30.36 -35.32
CA TYR A 30 5.34 -30.98 -36.17
C TYR A 30 4.42 -29.96 -36.85
N CYS A 31 4.10 -28.84 -36.17
CA CYS A 31 3.33 -27.75 -36.76
C CYS A 31 4.13 -26.94 -37.78
N LEU A 32 5.41 -26.67 -37.52
CA LEU A 32 6.29 -25.91 -38.43
C LEU A 32 6.54 -26.64 -39.77
N ALA A 33 6.57 -27.97 -39.78
CA ALA A 33 6.81 -28.75 -40.99
C ALA A 33 5.58 -28.86 -41.92
N ARG A 34 4.37 -28.48 -41.47
CA ARG A 34 3.11 -28.71 -42.19
C ARG A 34 2.40 -27.45 -42.69
N MET A 35 2.96 -26.27 -42.44
CA MET A 35 2.32 -24.99 -42.80
C MET A 35 2.82 -24.50 -44.15
N LYS A 36 1.95 -24.63 -45.17
CA LYS A 36 2.14 -23.99 -46.48
C LYS A 36 2.31 -22.48 -46.30
N SER A 37 3.29 -21.94 -47.01
CA SER A 37 3.73 -20.55 -47.03
C SER A 37 2.55 -19.59 -47.21
N GLY A 38 2.13 -18.89 -46.15
CA GLY A 38 1.07 -17.89 -46.24
C GLY A 38 0.44 -17.45 -44.91
N ALA A 39 0.52 -18.26 -43.85
CA ALA A 39 -0.12 -17.97 -42.55
C ALA A 39 0.88 -17.73 -41.40
N LEU A 40 2.11 -17.28 -41.69
CA LEU A 40 3.19 -17.18 -40.69
C LEU A 40 3.28 -15.85 -39.92
N SER A 41 2.49 -14.82 -40.24
CA SER A 41 2.66 -13.51 -39.58
C SER A 41 1.82 -13.26 -38.32
N LEU A 42 0.80 -14.06 -38.00
CA LEU A 42 -0.08 -13.80 -36.84
C LEU A 42 0.17 -14.69 -35.62
N ALA A 43 0.59 -15.95 -35.82
CA ALA A 43 0.81 -16.89 -34.72
C ALA A 43 2.17 -16.70 -34.02
N ALA A 44 3.18 -16.16 -34.71
CA ALA A 44 4.48 -15.85 -34.11
C ALA A 44 4.44 -14.57 -33.25
N LEU A 45 3.50 -13.65 -33.52
CA LEU A 45 3.36 -12.38 -32.80
C LEU A 45 2.64 -12.53 -31.45
N THR A 46 1.81 -13.56 -31.29
CA THR A 46 1.07 -13.82 -30.04
C THR A 46 1.92 -14.49 -28.96
N ILE A 47 3.02 -15.16 -29.31
CA ILE A 47 3.90 -15.83 -28.34
C ILE A 47 4.94 -14.87 -27.71
N LEU A 48 5.25 -13.74 -28.36
CA LEU A 48 6.11 -12.69 -27.79
C LEU A 48 5.41 -11.75 -26.79
N LEU A 49 4.09 -11.87 -26.62
CA LEU A 49 3.29 -11.14 -25.63
C LEU A 49 3.04 -11.92 -24.34
N ALA A 50 3.65 -13.11 -24.18
CA ALA A 50 3.76 -13.74 -22.87
C ALA A 50 4.73 -12.90 -22.02
N GLY A 51 4.21 -11.81 -21.47
CA GLY A 51 4.95 -10.82 -20.70
C GLY A 51 5.80 -11.51 -19.64
N SER A 52 7.12 -11.32 -19.77
CA SER A 52 8.03 -11.49 -18.66
C SER A 52 7.52 -10.59 -17.54
N ASN A 53 6.85 -11.16 -16.54
CA ASN A 53 6.60 -10.51 -15.26
C ASN A 53 7.96 -10.36 -14.56
N VAL A 54 8.77 -9.44 -15.07
CA VAL A 54 9.94 -8.97 -14.34
C VAL A 54 9.35 -8.23 -13.15
N ALA A 55 9.37 -8.88 -11.98
CA ALA A 55 9.03 -8.22 -10.74
C ALA A 55 9.85 -6.93 -10.68
N ALA A 56 9.18 -5.78 -10.55
CA ALA A 56 9.86 -4.50 -10.39
C ALA A 56 10.85 -4.64 -9.23
N ALA A 57 12.07 -4.15 -9.43
CA ALA A 57 13.10 -4.22 -8.41
C ALA A 57 12.60 -3.58 -7.10
N GLU A 58 12.98 -4.17 -5.97
CA GLU A 58 12.65 -3.60 -4.67
C GLU A 58 13.21 -2.18 -4.57
N SER A 59 12.40 -1.24 -4.06
CA SER A 59 12.85 0.13 -3.81
C SER A 59 14.00 0.15 -2.80
N ILE A 60 14.73 1.27 -2.75
CA ILE A 60 15.74 1.50 -1.72
C ILE A 60 15.42 2.84 -1.05
N CYS A 61 15.17 2.82 0.25
CA CYS A 61 15.04 4.04 1.03
C CYS A 61 16.37 4.47 1.64
N TYR A 62 16.54 5.79 1.80
CA TYR A 62 17.70 6.41 2.41
C TYR A 62 17.29 7.40 3.51
N GLY A 63 18.12 7.53 4.52
CA GLY A 63 17.99 8.55 5.55
C GLY A 63 16.80 8.34 6.49
N THR A 64 16.17 9.45 6.85
CA THR A 64 15.10 9.51 7.87
C THR A 64 13.80 10.03 7.25
N PRO A 65 12.64 9.90 7.94
CA PRO A 65 11.38 10.43 7.43
C PRO A 65 11.42 11.92 7.07
N SER A 66 12.23 12.73 7.75
CA SER A 66 12.34 14.19 7.54
C SER A 66 13.62 14.66 6.83
N ASN A 67 14.48 13.73 6.43
CA ASN A 67 15.65 13.98 5.60
C ASN A 67 15.99 12.68 4.89
N GLY A 68 15.27 12.42 3.80
CA GLY A 68 15.25 11.11 3.17
C GLY A 68 15.19 11.19 1.65
N ARG A 69 15.44 10.03 1.04
CA ARG A 69 15.37 9.82 -0.42
C ARG A 69 14.83 8.41 -0.68
N LEU A 70 14.24 8.22 -1.84
CA LEU A 70 13.72 6.95 -2.31
C LEU A 70 14.25 6.67 -3.73
N GLU A 71 14.68 5.45 -3.97
CA GLU A 71 15.00 4.96 -5.32
C GLU A 71 13.98 3.89 -5.71
N GLY A 72 13.50 3.95 -6.95
CA GLY A 72 12.50 3.00 -7.45
C GLY A 72 11.17 3.07 -6.69
N GLY A 73 10.78 4.25 -6.21
CA GLY A 73 9.50 4.43 -5.54
C GLY A 73 8.33 4.01 -6.41
N GLN A 74 7.32 3.41 -5.78
CA GLN A 74 6.11 2.96 -6.45
C GLN A 74 4.92 3.78 -6.00
N GLN A 75 4.07 4.14 -6.96
CA GLN A 75 2.82 4.81 -6.66
C GLN A 75 1.86 3.84 -5.97
N ILE A 76 1.19 4.30 -4.92
CA ILE A 76 0.07 3.56 -4.32
C ILE A 76 -0.97 3.34 -5.44
N PRO A 77 -1.58 2.13 -5.55
CA PRO A 77 -2.61 1.87 -6.55
C PRO A 77 -3.68 2.97 -6.55
N GLU A 78 -4.04 3.48 -7.73
CA GLU A 78 -4.87 4.68 -7.83
C GLU A 78 -6.26 4.50 -7.20
N SER A 79 -6.89 3.34 -7.38
CA SER A 79 -8.17 3.01 -6.75
C SER A 79 -8.43 1.52 -6.77
N GLY A 80 -9.43 1.08 -6.01
CA GLY A 80 -9.96 -0.28 -6.03
C GLY A 80 -11.42 -0.33 -5.57
N PRO A 81 -12.02 -1.53 -5.46
CA PRO A 81 -13.45 -1.68 -5.16
C PRO A 81 -13.92 -1.03 -3.85
N ASN A 82 -13.03 -0.92 -2.87
CA ASN A 82 -13.31 -0.39 -1.54
C ASN A 82 -12.45 0.82 -1.15
N PHE A 83 -11.60 1.34 -2.03
CA PHE A 83 -10.76 2.49 -1.71
C PHE A 83 -10.53 3.44 -2.90
N THR A 84 -10.33 4.71 -2.59
CA THR A 84 -10.02 5.78 -3.54
C THR A 84 -8.88 6.66 -3.03
N PRO A 85 -8.24 7.49 -3.88
CA PRO A 85 -7.31 8.50 -3.41
C PRO A 85 -8.07 9.69 -2.83
N TYR A 86 -7.42 10.44 -1.93
CA TYR A 86 -7.91 11.74 -1.45
C TYR A 86 -8.02 12.81 -2.56
N SER A 87 -7.27 12.65 -3.65
CA SER A 87 -7.20 13.60 -4.76
C SER A 87 -6.58 12.98 -6.00
N SER A 88 -7.33 12.90 -7.11
CA SER A 88 -6.77 12.51 -8.41
C SER A 88 -5.66 13.47 -8.88
N LEU A 89 -5.75 14.76 -8.51
CA LEU A 89 -4.69 15.73 -8.77
C LEU A 89 -3.43 15.44 -7.94
N GLY A 90 -3.59 15.06 -6.67
CA GLY A 90 -2.48 14.64 -5.82
C GLY A 90 -1.74 13.41 -6.39
N VAL A 91 -2.51 12.45 -6.90
CA VAL A 91 -2.00 11.27 -7.62
C VAL A 91 -1.24 11.69 -8.87
N SER A 92 -1.82 12.52 -9.75
CA SER A 92 -1.18 12.91 -11.02
C SER A 92 0.08 13.75 -10.82
N LEU A 93 0.14 14.55 -9.76
CA LEU A 93 1.34 15.29 -9.37
C LEU A 93 2.41 14.40 -8.72
N GLY A 94 2.09 13.13 -8.43
CA GLY A 94 3.02 12.16 -7.89
C GLY A 94 3.26 12.25 -6.38
N ARG A 95 2.28 12.74 -5.62
CA ARG A 95 2.35 12.87 -4.15
C ARG A 95 1.99 11.59 -3.39
N THR A 96 1.89 10.47 -4.09
CA THR A 96 1.37 9.20 -3.58
C THR A 96 2.35 8.05 -3.79
N TYR A 97 3.66 8.32 -3.82
CA TYR A 97 4.70 7.32 -3.96
C TYR A 97 5.30 6.87 -2.63
N VAL A 98 5.57 5.58 -2.55
CA VAL A 98 6.10 4.90 -1.37
C VAL A 98 7.12 3.83 -1.78
N HIS A 99 7.79 3.24 -0.79
CA HIS A 99 8.62 2.05 -0.99
C HIS A 99 7.78 0.89 -1.55
N SER A 100 8.34 0.06 -2.44
CA SER A 100 7.62 -1.04 -3.11
C SER A 100 6.91 -1.98 -2.15
N LYS A 101 7.57 -2.40 -1.06
CA LYS A 101 6.96 -3.21 0.01
C LYS A 101 5.77 -2.52 0.70
N VAL A 102 5.82 -1.19 0.87
CA VAL A 102 4.71 -0.42 1.43
C VAL A 102 3.54 -0.40 0.45
N ALA A 103 3.78 -0.12 -0.84
CA ALA A 103 2.73 -0.17 -1.87
C ALA A 103 2.07 -1.55 -1.94
N ALA A 104 2.87 -2.63 -1.92
CA ALA A 104 2.37 -4.00 -1.90
C ALA A 104 1.53 -4.31 -0.65
N SER A 105 1.95 -3.81 0.52
CA SER A 105 1.22 -3.98 1.78
C SER A 105 -0.15 -3.28 1.73
N ILE A 106 -0.20 -2.05 1.22
CA ILE A 106 -1.45 -1.28 1.08
C ILE A 106 -2.41 -1.98 0.12
N GLY A 107 -1.93 -2.38 -1.06
CA GLY A 107 -2.75 -3.10 -2.04
C GLY A 107 -3.30 -4.43 -1.48
N ALA A 108 -2.47 -5.20 -0.78
CA ALA A 108 -2.91 -6.45 -0.16
C ALA A 108 -3.89 -6.23 1.00
N ALA A 109 -3.72 -5.17 1.79
CA ALA A 109 -4.64 -4.80 2.86
C ALA A 109 -6.02 -4.46 2.31
N TYR A 110 -6.10 -3.60 1.29
CA TYR A 110 -7.38 -3.29 0.66
C TYR A 110 -8.02 -4.52 0.03
N LYS A 111 -7.22 -5.39 -0.60
CA LYS A 111 -7.73 -6.65 -1.16
C LYS A 111 -8.35 -7.56 -0.08
N ALA A 112 -7.74 -7.64 1.10
CA ALA A 112 -8.30 -8.40 2.22
C ALA A 112 -9.60 -7.76 2.72
N LEU A 113 -9.64 -6.43 2.82
CA LEU A 113 -10.80 -5.67 3.28
C LEU A 113 -11.99 -5.75 2.32
N GLU A 114 -11.79 -6.02 1.03
CA GLU A 114 -12.89 -6.33 0.10
C GLU A 114 -13.73 -7.52 0.60
N THR A 115 -13.11 -8.46 1.32
CA THR A 115 -13.78 -9.64 1.85
C THR A 115 -14.22 -9.46 3.30
N SER A 116 -13.34 -8.93 4.17
CA SER A 116 -13.64 -8.81 5.60
C SER A 116 -14.53 -7.62 5.95
N ALA A 117 -14.56 -6.60 5.09
CA ALA A 117 -15.25 -5.34 5.32
C ALA A 117 -15.87 -4.77 4.01
N PRO A 118 -16.69 -5.56 3.27
CA PRO A 118 -17.10 -5.26 1.89
C PRO A 118 -17.89 -3.96 1.73
N ASN A 119 -18.55 -3.51 2.80
CA ASN A 119 -19.38 -2.29 2.79
C ASN A 119 -18.63 -1.04 3.24
N LYS A 120 -17.33 -1.13 3.58
CA LYS A 120 -16.53 0.00 4.03
C LYS A 120 -15.86 0.70 2.85
N LYS A 121 -15.75 2.02 2.93
CA LYS A 121 -15.05 2.86 1.97
C LYS A 121 -13.84 3.51 2.64
N TYR A 122 -12.68 3.30 2.04
CA TYR A 122 -11.40 3.81 2.51
C TYR A 122 -10.87 4.90 1.59
N VAL A 123 -10.11 5.84 2.15
CA VAL A 123 -9.44 6.87 1.37
C VAL A 123 -7.99 6.95 1.84
N TYR A 124 -7.05 6.64 0.96
CA TYR A 124 -5.64 6.94 1.24
C TYR A 124 -5.33 8.37 0.82
N ALA A 125 -4.39 9.00 1.51
CA ALA A 125 -4.05 10.38 1.33
C ALA A 125 -2.59 10.57 0.88
N GLU A 126 -1.92 11.58 1.41
CA GLU A 126 -0.58 11.94 0.95
C GLU A 126 0.46 10.93 1.42
N SER A 127 1.46 10.71 0.57
CA SER A 127 2.68 10.02 0.94
C SER A 127 3.90 10.82 0.47
N GLY A 128 4.79 10.23 -0.33
CA GLY A 128 6.01 10.87 -0.80
C GLY A 128 6.07 11.04 -2.31
N TRP A 129 7.20 11.57 -2.77
CA TRP A 129 7.58 11.61 -4.19
C TRP A 129 8.23 10.29 -4.62
N ALA A 130 8.23 9.99 -5.92
CA ALA A 130 8.89 8.81 -6.49
C ALA A 130 10.39 8.71 -6.11
N GLY A 131 11.05 9.87 -6.01
CA GLY A 131 12.45 10.00 -5.58
C GLY A 131 12.63 10.29 -4.08
N GLY A 132 11.54 10.37 -3.30
CA GLY A 132 11.57 10.87 -1.92
C GLY A 132 11.92 12.37 -1.84
N GLY A 133 12.50 12.79 -0.72
CA GLY A 133 12.81 14.19 -0.45
C GLY A 133 11.63 15.01 0.06
N ARG A 134 11.89 16.29 0.34
CA ARG A 134 10.94 17.17 1.02
C ARG A 134 9.66 17.40 0.21
N ILE A 135 8.52 17.14 0.84
CA ILE A 135 7.18 17.42 0.30
C ILE A 135 6.49 18.49 1.14
N ARG A 136 6.30 19.70 0.60
CA ARG A 136 5.56 20.76 1.34
C ARG A 136 4.05 20.46 1.34
N PRO A 137 3.31 20.81 2.40
CA PRO A 137 3.77 21.45 3.65
C PRO A 137 4.37 20.48 4.68
N HIS A 138 4.34 19.17 4.42
CA HIS A 138 4.84 18.15 5.33
C HIS A 138 6.32 18.31 5.68
N ARG A 139 6.67 17.87 6.89
CA ARG A 139 8.06 17.77 7.34
C ARG A 139 8.63 16.36 7.11
N THR A 140 7.76 15.35 7.06
CA THR A 140 8.09 13.92 6.92
C THR A 140 7.88 13.43 5.48
N HIS A 141 7.58 12.13 5.27
CA HIS A 141 7.35 11.44 4.00
C HIS A 141 8.52 11.39 3.00
N GLN A 142 9.73 11.73 3.43
CA GLN A 142 10.84 11.92 2.49
C GLN A 142 11.53 10.61 2.06
N ASN A 143 11.37 9.52 2.80
CA ASN A 143 12.04 8.24 2.52
C ASN A 143 11.09 7.15 1.99
N GLY A 144 9.83 7.50 1.69
CA GLY A 144 8.84 6.55 1.13
C GLY A 144 8.24 5.56 2.13
N LEU A 145 8.43 5.77 3.43
CA LEU A 145 7.95 4.85 4.48
C LEU A 145 6.76 5.37 5.28
N ALA A 146 6.13 6.45 4.84
CA ALA A 146 5.05 7.11 5.56
C ALA A 146 3.86 7.39 4.65
N VAL A 147 2.66 7.12 5.14
CA VAL A 147 1.40 7.31 4.40
C VAL A 147 0.32 7.84 5.33
N ASP A 148 -0.38 8.86 4.87
CA ASP A 148 -1.60 9.33 5.51
C ASP A 148 -2.80 8.57 4.97
N PHE A 149 -3.74 8.23 5.85
CA PHE A 149 -5.02 7.64 5.50
C PHE A 149 -6.12 8.50 6.13
N MET A 150 -7.10 8.92 5.34
CA MET A 150 -8.24 9.64 5.88
C MET A 150 -9.05 8.70 6.78
N VAL A 151 -9.65 9.26 7.83
CA VAL A 151 -10.57 8.48 8.67
C VAL A 151 -11.76 8.00 7.82
N PRO A 152 -12.10 6.70 7.83
CA PRO A 152 -13.36 6.22 7.29
C PRO A 152 -14.51 6.82 8.09
N ILE A 153 -15.60 7.18 7.40
CA ILE A 153 -16.75 7.84 8.01
C ILE A 153 -18.05 7.16 7.64
N LEU A 154 -19.05 7.41 8.49
CA LEU A 154 -20.45 7.08 8.24
C LEU A 154 -21.25 8.37 8.02
N ASN A 155 -22.18 8.33 7.07
CA ASN A 155 -23.18 9.38 6.90
C ASN A 155 -24.30 9.29 7.97
N LYS A 156 -25.29 10.18 7.88
CA LYS A 156 -26.46 10.22 8.78
C LYS A 156 -27.26 8.92 8.81
N ASP A 157 -27.25 8.17 7.71
CA ASP A 157 -28.00 6.92 7.54
C ASP A 157 -27.17 5.70 8.02
N GLY A 158 -25.94 5.94 8.50
CA GLY A 158 -25.04 4.90 9.01
C GLY A 158 -24.28 4.16 7.91
N GLU A 159 -24.30 4.66 6.68
CA GLU A 159 -23.61 4.07 5.53
C GLU A 159 -22.16 4.56 5.47
N SER A 160 -21.23 3.66 5.16
CA SER A 160 -19.83 4.05 4.96
C SER A 160 -19.67 4.72 3.60
N VAL A 161 -19.20 5.96 3.63
CA VAL A 161 -18.92 6.75 2.42
C VAL A 161 -17.51 7.33 2.50
N PRO A 162 -16.87 7.66 1.35
CA PRO A 162 -15.57 8.32 1.37
C PRO A 162 -15.65 9.64 2.14
N LEU A 163 -14.60 9.97 2.91
CA LEU A 163 -14.48 11.31 3.51
C LEU A 163 -14.50 12.33 2.36
N PRO A 164 -15.35 13.39 2.42
CA PRO A 164 -15.46 14.33 1.32
C PRO A 164 -14.16 15.11 1.16
N THR A 165 -13.60 15.11 -0.05
CA THR A 165 -12.36 15.80 -0.40
C THR A 165 -12.61 16.81 -1.50
N SER A 166 -12.19 18.06 -1.29
CA SER A 166 -12.26 19.14 -2.29
C SER A 166 -11.15 20.15 -2.07
N ILE A 167 -10.89 21.02 -3.03
CA ILE A 167 -9.92 22.12 -2.83
C ILE A 167 -10.33 23.00 -1.62
N ALA A 168 -11.63 23.25 -1.44
CA ALA A 168 -12.16 24.11 -0.37
C ALA A 168 -11.84 23.59 1.04
N ASN A 169 -11.83 22.28 1.24
CA ASN A 169 -11.46 21.66 2.52
C ASN A 169 -10.04 21.07 2.51
N ARG A 170 -9.17 21.58 1.63
CA ARG A 170 -7.77 21.12 1.49
C ARG A 170 -7.66 19.62 1.30
N PHE A 171 -8.52 19.05 0.46
CA PHE A 171 -8.62 17.62 0.15
C PHE A 171 -8.87 16.74 1.39
N GLY A 172 -9.66 17.23 2.35
CA GLY A 172 -10.01 16.53 3.59
C GLY A 172 -9.25 17.04 4.81
N TYR A 173 -8.01 17.54 4.65
CA TYR A 173 -7.16 18.04 5.75
C TYR A 173 -7.66 19.32 6.43
N GLY A 174 -8.72 19.94 5.92
CA GLY A 174 -9.38 21.09 6.53
C GLY A 174 -10.66 20.72 7.30
N ILE A 175 -11.00 19.43 7.40
CA ILE A 175 -12.11 18.96 8.23
C ILE A 175 -11.62 18.85 9.67
N GLU A 176 -12.44 19.25 10.63
CA GLU A 176 -12.15 19.10 12.05
C GLU A 176 -13.31 18.36 12.72
N PHE A 177 -13.03 17.17 13.23
CA PHE A 177 -14.01 16.42 14.02
C PHE A 177 -14.09 16.94 15.46
N ASP A 178 -15.28 16.91 16.05
CA ASP A 178 -15.50 17.31 17.45
C ASP A 178 -15.02 16.26 18.45
N ALA A 179 -15.11 16.53 19.76
CA ALA A 179 -14.74 15.56 20.80
C ALA A 179 -15.59 14.27 20.75
N GLN A 180 -16.73 14.31 20.07
CA GLN A 180 -17.62 13.18 19.84
C GLN A 180 -17.31 12.43 18.52
N ALA A 181 -16.27 12.82 17.80
CA ALA A 181 -15.85 12.32 16.50
C ALA A 181 -16.92 12.54 15.40
N ARG A 182 -17.54 13.72 15.41
CA ARG A 182 -18.56 14.14 14.44
C ARG A 182 -18.13 15.39 13.67
N TYR A 183 -18.60 15.50 12.43
CA TYR A 183 -18.46 16.66 11.58
C TYR A 183 -19.71 16.78 10.71
N ASN A 184 -20.56 17.78 10.97
CA ASN A 184 -21.91 17.87 10.40
C ASN A 184 -22.67 16.54 10.63
N ASP A 185 -23.22 15.98 9.54
CA ASP A 185 -23.93 14.70 9.51
C ASP A 185 -23.00 13.47 9.45
N LEU A 186 -21.69 13.67 9.51
CA LEU A 186 -20.68 12.61 9.44
C LEU A 186 -20.19 12.23 10.83
N ARG A 187 -19.82 10.96 10.99
CA ARG A 187 -19.12 10.46 12.18
C ARG A 187 -18.02 9.49 11.79
N ILE A 188 -16.95 9.44 12.57
CA ILE A 188 -15.85 8.50 12.35
C ILE A 188 -16.32 7.05 12.57
N ASP A 189 -15.94 6.18 11.64
CA ASP A 189 -16.12 4.73 11.71
C ASP A 189 -14.89 4.06 12.33
N PHE A 190 -14.88 3.98 13.67
CA PHE A 190 -13.74 3.41 14.40
C PHE A 190 -13.50 1.93 14.08
N GLU A 191 -14.56 1.15 13.79
CA GLU A 191 -14.42 -0.25 13.39
C GLU A 191 -13.63 -0.36 12.07
N ALA A 192 -13.94 0.48 11.09
CA ALA A 192 -13.21 0.49 9.82
C ALA A 192 -11.74 0.90 9.97
N ILE A 193 -11.42 1.87 10.84
CA ILE A 193 -10.01 2.21 11.15
C ILE A 193 -9.28 0.99 11.74
N ALA A 194 -9.91 0.31 12.71
CA ALA A 194 -9.31 -0.82 13.39
C ALA A 194 -9.14 -2.04 12.46
N GLU A 195 -10.12 -2.32 11.60
CA GLU A 195 -10.04 -3.34 10.55
C GLU A 195 -8.92 -3.02 9.55
N HIS A 196 -8.80 -1.75 9.12
CA HIS A 196 -7.74 -1.33 8.22
C HIS A 196 -6.35 -1.48 8.83
N LEU A 197 -6.12 -1.00 10.05
CA LEU A 197 -4.82 -1.15 10.73
C LEU A 197 -4.46 -2.63 10.95
N TYR A 198 -5.44 -3.48 11.27
CA TYR A 198 -5.25 -4.92 11.38
C TYR A 198 -4.84 -5.55 10.05
N ALA A 199 -5.57 -5.26 8.97
CA ALA A 199 -5.26 -5.77 7.64
C ALA A 199 -3.91 -5.25 7.12
N LEU A 200 -3.60 -3.99 7.40
CA LEU A 200 -2.35 -3.34 6.99
C LEU A 200 -1.13 -3.94 7.68
N ASP A 201 -1.19 -4.17 9.00
CA ASP A 201 -0.12 -4.86 9.72
C ASP A 201 0.06 -6.31 9.23
N ALA A 202 -1.03 -7.04 9.03
CA ALA A 202 -0.97 -8.41 8.51
C ALA A 202 -0.31 -8.45 7.10
N ALA A 203 -0.67 -7.51 6.23
CA ALA A 203 -0.10 -7.37 4.90
C ALA A 203 1.38 -6.94 4.96
N ALA A 204 1.73 -5.99 5.82
CA ALA A 204 3.11 -5.53 6.05
C ALA A 204 4.01 -6.69 6.50
N ARG A 205 3.55 -7.49 7.47
CA ARG A 205 4.28 -8.67 7.94
C ARG A 205 4.47 -9.71 6.84
N ALA A 206 3.50 -9.89 5.95
CA ALA A 206 3.63 -10.78 4.81
C ALA A 206 4.69 -10.29 3.80
N GLN A 207 4.98 -8.98 3.77
CA GLN A 207 6.09 -8.39 3.00
C GLN A 207 7.42 -8.37 3.78
N GLY A 208 7.44 -8.92 5.01
CA GLY A 208 8.62 -8.95 5.87
C GLY A 208 8.97 -7.59 6.50
N ILE A 209 8.00 -6.68 6.63
CA ILE A 209 8.16 -5.36 7.24
C ILE A 209 7.15 -5.16 8.38
N GLY A 210 7.34 -4.13 9.19
CA GLY A 210 6.44 -3.77 10.30
C GLY A 210 5.80 -2.40 10.13
N ILE A 211 4.90 -2.08 11.05
CA ILE A 211 4.49 -0.69 11.33
C ILE A 211 5.29 -0.23 12.54
N SER A 212 6.03 0.87 12.41
CA SER A 212 6.87 1.41 13.50
C SER A 212 6.13 2.44 14.34
N ARG A 213 5.18 3.18 13.75
CA ARG A 213 4.41 4.21 14.44
C ARG A 213 3.08 4.47 13.75
N VAL A 214 2.06 4.76 14.53
CA VAL A 214 0.80 5.36 14.06
C VAL A 214 0.55 6.67 14.79
N ILE A 215 0.26 7.74 14.06
CA ILE A 215 -0.14 9.04 14.63
C ILE A 215 -1.63 9.21 14.36
N PHE A 216 -2.39 9.46 15.42
CA PHE A 216 -3.83 9.66 15.36
C PHE A 216 -4.27 10.52 16.55
N GLU A 217 -5.47 11.11 16.47
CA GLU A 217 -6.06 11.89 17.55
C GLU A 217 -6.16 11.06 18.85
N LYS A 218 -5.43 11.50 19.86
CA LYS A 218 -5.26 10.79 21.13
C LYS A 218 -6.58 10.63 21.87
N ALA A 219 -7.46 11.63 21.78
CA ALA A 219 -8.79 11.57 22.39
C ALA A 219 -9.66 10.43 21.81
N TYR A 220 -9.34 9.95 20.60
CA TYR A 220 -10.11 8.90 19.93
C TYR A 220 -9.54 7.49 20.11
N ILE A 221 -8.29 7.35 20.54
CA ILE A 221 -7.64 6.05 20.77
C ILE A 221 -8.50 5.11 21.68
N PRO A 222 -9.11 5.58 22.79
CA PRO A 222 -9.99 4.71 23.59
C PRO A 222 -11.16 4.12 22.80
N ARG A 223 -11.66 4.81 21.77
CA ARG A 223 -12.73 4.32 20.90
C ARG A 223 -12.24 3.22 19.97
N LEU A 224 -11.00 3.31 19.48
CA LEU A 224 -10.37 2.20 18.74
C LEU A 224 -10.23 0.96 19.63
N TYR A 225 -9.89 1.12 20.91
CA TYR A 225 -9.83 0.00 21.85
C TYR A 225 -11.18 -0.65 22.17
N ALA A 226 -12.29 0.04 21.91
CA ALA A 226 -13.64 -0.49 22.10
C ALA A 226 -14.18 -1.27 20.88
N THR A 227 -13.45 -1.26 19.75
CA THR A 227 -13.83 -1.99 18.53
C THR A 227 -13.64 -3.49 18.66
N LYS A 228 -14.14 -4.26 17.68
CA LYS A 228 -13.90 -5.72 17.61
C LYS A 228 -12.41 -6.07 17.63
N GLN A 229 -11.58 -5.27 16.95
CA GLN A 229 -10.12 -5.46 16.94
C GLN A 229 -9.42 -4.75 18.10
N GLY A 230 -10.15 -4.13 19.02
CA GLY A 230 -9.61 -3.23 20.04
C GLY A 230 -8.54 -3.85 20.94
N SER A 231 -8.70 -5.13 21.32
CA SER A 231 -7.68 -5.86 22.08
C SER A 231 -6.39 -6.06 21.27
N TRP A 232 -6.51 -6.34 19.98
CA TRP A 232 -5.35 -6.47 19.09
C TRP A 232 -4.70 -5.11 18.87
N ILE A 233 -5.48 -4.06 18.62
CA ILE A 233 -5.02 -2.69 18.41
C ILE A 233 -4.19 -2.22 19.60
N ARG A 234 -4.70 -2.41 20.83
CA ARG A 234 -4.00 -2.02 22.07
C ARG A 234 -2.65 -2.71 22.23
N LYS A 235 -2.52 -3.96 21.77
CA LYS A 235 -1.31 -4.75 21.93
C LYS A 235 -0.27 -4.50 20.84
N ASN A 236 -0.72 -4.25 19.61
CA ASN A 236 0.14 -4.33 18.43
C ASN A 236 0.35 -3.00 17.71
N VAL A 237 -0.50 -1.99 17.89
CA VAL A 237 -0.37 -0.71 17.20
C VAL A 237 0.47 0.27 18.03
N PRO A 238 1.65 0.69 17.54
CA PRO A 238 2.52 1.63 18.25
C PRO A 238 2.03 3.07 18.04
N PHE A 239 0.98 3.48 18.77
CA PHE A 239 0.52 4.86 18.73
C PHE A 239 1.57 5.82 19.30
N MET A 240 1.79 6.95 18.63
CA MET A 240 2.62 8.04 19.13
C MET A 240 2.08 8.56 20.46
N GLN A 241 2.97 8.73 21.45
CA GLN A 241 2.59 9.16 22.81
C GLN A 241 2.52 10.68 22.98
N GLY A 242 3.30 11.43 22.19
CA GLY A 242 3.32 12.88 22.20
C GLY A 242 2.15 13.50 21.42
N GLU A 243 1.92 14.79 21.64
CA GLU A 243 0.91 15.54 20.89
C GLU A 243 1.46 15.91 19.50
N PRO A 244 0.73 15.63 18.41
CA PRO A 244 1.11 16.10 17.09
C PRO A 244 0.98 17.63 17.01
N TRP A 245 1.80 18.26 16.17
CA TRP A 245 1.81 19.73 16.01
C TRP A 245 0.54 20.27 15.31
N ILE A 246 -0.12 19.42 14.54
CA ILE A 246 -1.41 19.66 13.88
C ILE A 246 -2.36 18.58 14.40
N ARG A 247 -3.65 18.88 14.54
CA ARG A 247 -4.64 17.85 14.89
C ARG A 247 -4.66 16.77 13.81
N HIS A 248 -4.89 15.51 14.22
CA HIS A 248 -4.95 14.35 13.31
C HIS A 248 -6.28 13.62 13.57
N ASP A 249 -7.38 14.37 13.48
CA ASP A 249 -8.72 13.85 13.75
C ASP A 249 -9.46 13.45 12.45
N GLU A 250 -8.97 13.97 11.32
CA GLU A 250 -9.45 13.72 9.97
C GLU A 250 -8.61 12.70 9.20
N HIS A 251 -7.42 12.37 9.70
CA HIS A 251 -6.55 11.33 9.14
C HIS A 251 -5.70 10.65 10.22
N TYR A 252 -5.14 9.49 9.90
CA TYR A 252 -4.09 8.85 10.68
C TYR A 252 -2.88 8.59 9.80
N HIS A 253 -1.71 8.85 10.36
CA HIS A 253 -0.42 8.68 9.71
C HIS A 253 0.19 7.34 10.12
N VAL A 254 0.71 6.58 9.17
CA VAL A 254 1.37 5.29 9.43
C VAL A 254 2.79 5.34 8.91
N ASP A 255 3.76 5.12 9.81
CA ASP A 255 5.15 4.87 9.47
C ASP A 255 5.42 3.36 9.43
N PHE A 256 6.10 2.92 8.37
CA PHE A 256 6.55 1.53 8.19
C PHE A 256 7.99 1.35 8.65
N ASP A 257 8.31 0.15 9.11
CA ASP A 257 9.65 -0.24 9.56
C ASP A 257 10.40 -0.95 8.44
N ILE A 258 11.23 -0.19 7.71
CA ILE A 258 12.18 -0.71 6.72
C ILE A 258 13.55 -0.07 7.03
N PRO A 259 14.62 -0.86 7.24
CA PRO A 259 15.96 -0.32 7.45
C PRO A 259 16.45 0.44 6.21
N CYS A 260 16.47 1.77 6.30
CA CYS A 260 16.99 2.62 5.23
C CYS A 260 18.51 2.70 5.24
N ARG A 261 19.09 2.84 4.05
CA ARG A 261 20.52 3.12 3.90
C ARG A 261 20.84 4.52 4.44
N PRO A 262 22.07 4.79 4.91
CA PRO A 262 22.48 6.16 5.22
C PRO A 262 22.37 7.05 3.98
N MET A 263 22.05 8.33 4.16
CA MET A 263 22.10 9.29 3.06
C MET A 263 23.51 9.29 2.46
N PRO A 264 23.66 9.20 1.13
CA PRO A 264 24.96 9.35 0.49
C PRO A 264 25.57 10.68 0.94
N ALA A 265 26.85 10.67 1.31
CA ALA A 265 27.57 11.92 1.54
C ALA A 265 27.43 12.77 0.28
N TYR A 266 27.07 14.05 0.44
CA TYR A 266 27.00 14.99 -0.67
C TYR A 266 28.40 15.01 -1.31
N SER A 267 28.60 14.35 -2.44
CA SER A 267 29.81 14.58 -3.21
C SER A 267 29.66 15.98 -3.77
N SER A 268 30.43 16.92 -3.24
CA SER A 268 30.59 18.23 -3.84
C SER A 268 31.36 18.07 -5.14
N VAL A 269 30.70 17.53 -6.17
CA VAL A 269 31.17 17.67 -7.54
C VAL A 269 30.76 19.08 -7.95
N ARG A 270 31.73 20.00 -7.83
CA ARG A 270 31.69 21.30 -8.48
C ARG A 270 31.73 21.13 -9.99
#